data_AF-A0A7K1ZQV3-F1
#
_entry.id   AF-A0A7K1ZQV3-F1
#
_cell.length_a   1.000
_cell.length_b   1.000
_cell.length_c   1.000
_cell.angle_alpha   90.00
_cell.angle_beta   90.00
_cell.angle_gamma   90.00
#
_symmetry.space_group_name_H-M   'P 1'
#
loop_
_entity.id
_entity.type
_entity.pdbx_description
1 polymer ?
#
loop_
_entity_poly.entity_id
_entity_poly.type
_entity_poly.pdbx_seq_one_letter_code
_entity_poly.pdbx_strand_id
1 'polypeptide(L)'
;MKYSTILLFGLFGVLVIGSNAGYSDYYLLGIDILAAALSAFLSLRLWRWIVWKFDTPNRFAPYWSIAVTVFLVVHCFLQLHLIFGPESTFNEYLSAVFSRFDYRLLLLSLRPDFIGVVPAGYLTAIIVVLLFNVPELYLRMLRVKAWEQSVILQEKEEYVSGLQSAGDSADEAYHSSEYYLREANSYLDKAEKEFSLNAYSPFWSQIEEAVRSLSHAKSNMSHVDNHVNNYHSTLRQADSNDRFGSYPLVQFPLTNETITQLSSDANATTTRMEKIVRKALRNYEFASIYESRRTNTLLELGFAHLEAAINGMSAEIQGEIDRLSSSVHAVRSAVHKLHSAVEEYHQDVLNRPPQIIYH
;
A
#
# COMPACT_ATOMS: atom_id res chain seq x y z
N MET A 1 -35.59 26.43 -40.98
CA MET A 1 -34.76 27.22 -40.04
C MET A 1 -35.34 27.28 -38.62
N LYS A 2 -36.67 27.32 -38.41
CA LYS A 2 -37.28 27.48 -37.06
C LYS A 2 -37.11 26.31 -36.08
N TYR A 3 -36.92 25.07 -36.54
CA TYR A 3 -36.75 23.90 -35.66
C TYR A 3 -35.31 23.69 -35.14
N SER A 4 -34.31 24.31 -35.78
CA SER A 4 -32.89 24.12 -35.43
C SER A 4 -32.46 24.92 -34.20
N THR A 5 -33.09 26.07 -33.95
CA THR A 5 -32.80 26.92 -32.79
C THR A 5 -33.41 26.34 -31.52
N ILE A 6 -34.55 25.65 -31.62
CA ILE A 6 -35.27 25.06 -30.48
C ILE A 6 -34.49 23.85 -29.90
N LEU A 7 -33.86 23.04 -30.76
CA LEU A 7 -33.04 21.89 -30.34
C LEU A 7 -31.73 22.32 -29.64
N LEU A 8 -31.11 23.40 -30.12
CA LEU A 8 -29.88 23.94 -29.55
C LEU A 8 -30.14 24.63 -28.19
N PHE A 9 -31.26 25.34 -28.03
CA PHE A 9 -31.66 25.92 -26.74
C PHE A 9 -32.11 24.85 -25.73
N GLY A 10 -32.76 23.77 -26.18
CA GLY A 10 -33.13 22.65 -25.31
C GLY A 10 -31.90 21.92 -24.73
N LEU A 11 -30.86 21.68 -25.55
CA LEU A 11 -29.60 21.06 -25.11
C LEU A 11 -28.78 21.97 -24.19
N PHE A 12 -28.80 23.29 -24.43
CA PHE A 12 -28.11 24.25 -23.56
C PHE A 12 -28.77 24.34 -22.17
N GLY A 13 -30.10 24.19 -22.10
CA GLY A 13 -30.83 24.13 -20.82
C GLY A 13 -30.47 22.92 -19.96
N VAL A 14 -30.26 21.75 -20.58
CA VAL A 14 -29.84 20.52 -19.88
C VAL A 14 -28.42 20.65 -19.30
N LEU A 15 -27.53 21.34 -20.00
CA LEU A 15 -26.13 21.55 -19.60
C LEU A 15 -25.99 22.52 -18.41
N VAL A 16 -26.86 23.54 -18.33
CA VAL A 16 -26.88 24.52 -17.23
C VAL A 16 -27.50 23.95 -15.95
N ILE A 17 -28.49 23.05 -16.08
CA ILE A 17 -29.12 22.38 -14.93
C ILE A 17 -28.17 21.34 -14.31
N GLY A 18 -27.34 20.66 -15.13
CA GLY A 18 -26.36 19.67 -14.65
C GLY A 18 -25.19 20.27 -13.85
N SER A 19 -24.75 21.50 -14.13
CA SER A 19 -23.57 22.10 -13.48
C SER A 19 -23.81 22.53 -12.04
N ASN A 20 -25.07 22.79 -11.67
CA ASN A 20 -25.42 23.25 -10.32
C ASN A 20 -25.76 22.09 -9.36
N ALA A 21 -25.82 20.85 -9.83
CA ALA A 21 -26.30 19.71 -9.04
C ALA A 21 -25.18 18.78 -8.50
N GLY A 22 -23.91 19.06 -8.76
CA GLY A 22 -22.78 18.29 -8.19
C GLY A 22 -22.59 16.88 -8.76
N TYR A 23 -23.18 16.56 -9.91
CA TYR A 23 -23.01 15.26 -10.56
C TYR A 23 -22.03 15.36 -11.75
N SER A 24 -20.79 14.90 -11.58
CA SER A 24 -19.73 14.97 -12.62
C SER A 24 -20.02 14.09 -13.83
N ASP A 25 -20.67 12.95 -13.63
CA ASP A 25 -20.75 11.91 -14.65
C ASP A 25 -21.78 12.23 -15.75
N TYR A 26 -22.81 13.00 -15.40
CA TYR A 26 -23.81 13.48 -16.37
C TYR A 26 -23.28 14.66 -17.22
N TYR A 27 -22.22 15.33 -16.75
CA TYR A 27 -21.59 16.43 -17.48
C TYR A 27 -20.78 15.92 -18.67
N LEU A 28 -20.02 14.84 -18.46
CA LEU A 28 -19.28 14.15 -19.53
C LEU A 28 -20.23 13.55 -20.57
N LEU A 29 -21.29 12.86 -20.12
CA LEU A 29 -22.32 12.32 -21.01
C LEU A 29 -23.02 13.42 -21.84
N GLY A 30 -23.29 14.58 -21.23
CA GLY A 30 -23.89 15.72 -21.91
C GLY A 30 -23.00 16.32 -22.99
N ILE A 31 -21.68 16.43 -22.73
CA ILE A 31 -20.69 16.91 -23.70
C ILE A 31 -20.58 15.95 -24.89
N ASP A 32 -20.56 14.63 -24.64
CA ASP A 32 -20.46 13.63 -25.69
C ASP A 32 -21.68 13.61 -26.61
N ILE A 33 -22.89 13.74 -26.04
CA ILE A 33 -24.14 13.84 -26.83
C ILE A 33 -24.13 15.12 -27.70
N LEU A 34 -23.65 16.23 -27.14
CA LEU A 34 -23.63 17.51 -27.85
C LEU A 34 -22.56 17.53 -28.96
N ALA A 35 -21.40 16.90 -28.73
CA ALA A 35 -20.37 16.68 -29.73
C ALA A 35 -20.88 15.78 -30.88
N ALA A 36 -21.59 14.68 -30.55
CA ALA A 36 -22.20 13.80 -31.54
C ALA A 36 -23.27 14.52 -32.38
N ALA A 37 -24.13 15.32 -31.74
CA ALA A 37 -25.17 16.09 -32.41
C ALA A 37 -24.59 17.18 -33.33
N LEU A 38 -23.55 17.89 -32.88
CA LEU A 38 -22.86 18.91 -33.68
C LEU A 38 -22.16 18.29 -34.89
N SER A 39 -21.52 17.14 -34.69
CA SER A 39 -20.85 16.38 -35.74
C SER A 39 -21.84 15.89 -36.82
N ALA A 40 -22.99 15.34 -36.40
CA ALA A 40 -24.04 14.94 -37.32
C ALA A 40 -24.61 16.13 -38.11
N PHE A 41 -24.81 17.28 -37.45
CA PHE A 41 -25.29 18.51 -38.09
C PHE A 41 -24.31 19.05 -39.13
N LEU A 42 -23.01 19.09 -38.80
CA LEU A 42 -21.96 19.54 -39.73
C LEU A 42 -21.83 18.59 -40.93
N SER A 43 -21.91 17.28 -40.68
CA SER A 43 -21.88 16.25 -41.72
C SER A 43 -23.05 16.40 -42.71
N LEU A 44 -24.26 16.67 -42.20
CA LEU A 44 -25.45 16.94 -43.03
C LEU A 44 -25.33 18.25 -43.83
N ARG A 45 -24.76 19.31 -43.24
CA ARG A 45 -24.53 20.56 -43.97
C ARG A 45 -23.46 20.43 -45.04
N LEU A 46 -22.38 19.71 -44.75
CA LEU A 46 -21.33 19.43 -45.72
C LEU A 46 -21.88 18.61 -46.88
N TRP A 47 -22.67 17.58 -46.59
CA TRP A 47 -23.37 16.79 -47.61
C TRP A 47 -24.27 17.65 -48.50
N ARG A 48 -25.11 18.50 -47.90
CA ARG A 48 -25.98 19.40 -48.65
C ARG A 48 -25.22 20.40 -49.51
N TRP A 49 -24.10 20.93 -49.00
CA TRP A 49 -23.25 21.85 -49.75
C TRP A 49 -22.56 21.15 -50.93
N ILE A 50 -22.06 19.93 -50.73
CA ILE A 50 -21.45 19.10 -51.78
C ILE A 50 -22.49 18.77 -52.87
N VAL A 51 -23.68 18.29 -52.49
CA VAL A 51 -24.75 17.99 -53.45
C VAL A 51 -25.17 19.23 -54.23
N TRP A 52 -25.30 20.39 -53.56
CA TRP A 52 -25.69 21.64 -54.22
C TRP A 52 -24.61 22.20 -55.16
N LYS A 53 -23.33 22.07 -54.80
CA LYS A 53 -22.23 22.66 -55.58
C LYS A 53 -21.82 21.81 -56.79
N PHE A 54 -22.19 20.52 -56.82
CA PHE A 54 -21.71 19.55 -57.81
C PHE A 54 -22.82 18.93 -58.67
N ASP A 55 -23.96 19.61 -58.82
CA ASP A 55 -25.09 19.21 -59.68
C ASP A 55 -24.82 19.41 -61.19
N THR A 56 -23.63 19.02 -61.67
CA THR A 56 -23.32 18.91 -63.09
C THR A 56 -22.73 17.53 -63.38
N PRO A 57 -23.42 16.66 -64.15
CA PRO A 57 -23.19 15.21 -64.07
C PRO A 57 -21.88 14.68 -64.68
N ASN A 58 -21.11 15.47 -65.45
CA ASN A 58 -20.08 14.88 -66.34
C ASN A 58 -18.63 15.37 -66.19
N ARG A 59 -18.25 16.13 -65.14
CA ARG A 59 -16.84 16.58 -65.00
C ARG A 59 -16.14 16.31 -63.67
N PHE A 60 -16.80 15.76 -62.66
CA PHE A 60 -16.23 15.67 -61.30
C PHE A 60 -16.36 14.31 -60.61
N ALA A 61 -16.56 13.22 -61.36
CA ALA A 61 -16.58 11.84 -60.85
C ALA A 61 -15.46 11.48 -59.84
N PRO A 62 -14.18 11.89 -60.00
CA PRO A 62 -13.14 11.55 -59.01
C PRO A 62 -13.30 12.29 -57.67
N TYR A 63 -13.90 13.48 -57.65
CA TYR A 63 -14.10 14.24 -56.40
C TYR A 63 -15.29 13.72 -55.58
N TRP A 64 -16.28 13.14 -56.25
CA TRP A 64 -17.41 12.46 -55.60
C TRP A 64 -16.95 11.23 -54.81
N SER A 65 -16.03 10.44 -55.39
CA SER A 65 -15.43 9.30 -54.69
C SER A 65 -14.74 9.72 -53.39
N ILE A 66 -13.91 10.77 -53.45
CA ILE A 66 -13.15 11.23 -52.27
C ILE A 66 -14.10 11.76 -51.19
N ALA A 67 -15.09 12.57 -51.56
CA ALA A 67 -16.06 13.12 -50.61
C ALA A 67 -16.90 12.04 -49.92
N VAL A 68 -17.34 11.02 -50.66
CA VAL A 68 -18.11 9.89 -50.11
C VAL A 68 -17.23 9.01 -49.23
N THR A 69 -15.97 8.75 -49.61
CA THR A 69 -15.03 7.98 -48.78
C THR A 69 -14.74 8.70 -47.47
N VAL A 70 -14.47 10.01 -47.49
CA VAL A 70 -14.25 10.80 -46.27
C VAL A 70 -15.50 10.79 -45.38
N PHE A 71 -16.68 10.95 -45.96
CA PHE A 71 -17.94 10.91 -45.21
C PHE A 71 -18.19 9.55 -44.55
N LEU A 72 -17.97 8.44 -45.27
CA LEU A 72 -18.15 7.09 -44.73
C LEU A 72 -17.15 6.75 -43.65
N VAL A 73 -15.89 7.18 -43.79
CA VAL A 73 -14.85 7.00 -42.77
C VAL A 73 -15.20 7.77 -41.51
N VAL A 74 -15.58 9.04 -41.63
CA VAL A 74 -15.98 9.88 -40.49
C VAL A 74 -17.23 9.31 -39.81
N HIS A 75 -18.24 8.89 -40.59
CA HIS A 75 -19.47 8.32 -40.05
C HIS A 75 -19.25 6.97 -39.35
N CYS A 76 -18.44 6.07 -39.91
CA CYS A 76 -18.06 4.82 -39.25
C CYS A 76 -17.28 5.07 -37.95
N PHE A 77 -16.35 6.02 -37.95
CA PHE A 77 -15.56 6.36 -36.77
C PHE A 77 -16.44 6.89 -35.63
N LEU A 78 -17.40 7.77 -35.95
CA LEU A 78 -18.38 8.29 -34.98
C LEU A 78 -19.32 7.20 -34.44
N GLN A 79 -19.77 6.27 -35.29
CA GLN A 79 -20.62 5.16 -34.86
C GLN A 79 -19.87 4.19 -33.93
N LEU A 80 -18.60 3.89 -34.23
CA LEU A 80 -17.77 3.03 -33.39
C LEU A 80 -17.52 3.66 -32.02
N HIS A 81 -17.23 4.96 -31.97
CA HIS A 81 -16.99 5.65 -30.71
C HIS A 81 -18.24 5.73 -29.80
N LEU A 82 -19.42 5.88 -30.40
CA LEU A 82 -20.70 5.89 -29.67
C LEU A 82 -21.11 4.50 -29.14
N ILE A 83 -20.72 3.42 -29.82
CA ILE A 83 -21.15 2.05 -29.46
C ILE A 83 -20.27 1.45 -28.35
N PHE A 84 -18.95 1.70 -28.39
CA PHE A 84 -18.01 1.00 -27.51
C PHE A 84 -17.58 1.82 -26.28
N GLY A 85 -18.00 3.08 -26.19
CA GLY A 85 -17.63 3.97 -25.08
C GLY A 85 -16.12 4.25 -25.01
N PRO A 86 -15.71 5.16 -24.11
CA PRO A 86 -14.31 5.61 -24.00
C PRO A 86 -13.35 4.59 -23.37
N GLU A 87 -13.86 3.49 -22.80
CA GLU A 87 -13.08 2.51 -22.02
C GLU A 87 -12.77 1.19 -22.73
N SER A 88 -13.28 0.98 -23.94
CA SER A 88 -13.03 -0.25 -24.71
C SER A 88 -11.60 -0.31 -25.25
N THR A 89 -11.04 -1.52 -25.23
CA THR A 89 -9.66 -1.74 -25.65
C THR A 89 -9.53 -1.71 -27.18
N PHE A 90 -8.37 -1.27 -27.69
CA PHE A 90 -8.11 -1.17 -29.13
C PHE A 90 -8.33 -2.49 -29.89
N ASN A 91 -8.13 -3.64 -29.24
CA ASN A 91 -8.39 -4.97 -29.81
C ASN A 91 -9.89 -5.26 -29.97
N GLU A 92 -10.74 -4.77 -29.08
CA GLU A 92 -12.19 -4.89 -29.22
C GLU A 92 -12.69 -3.99 -30.35
N TYR A 93 -12.13 -2.78 -30.49
CA TYR A 93 -12.38 -1.90 -31.63
C TYR A 93 -11.99 -2.55 -32.95
N LEU A 94 -10.76 -3.07 -33.06
CA LEU A 94 -10.31 -3.72 -34.29
C LEU A 94 -11.13 -4.97 -34.60
N SER A 95 -11.42 -5.82 -33.61
CA SER A 95 -12.25 -7.02 -33.78
C SER A 95 -13.66 -6.68 -34.25
N ALA A 96 -14.29 -5.63 -33.69
CA ALA A 96 -15.60 -5.17 -34.12
C ALA A 96 -15.59 -4.58 -35.54
N VAL A 97 -14.54 -3.83 -35.89
CA VAL A 97 -14.36 -3.29 -37.25
C VAL A 97 -14.15 -4.41 -38.26
N PHE A 98 -13.27 -5.38 -37.95
CA PHE A 98 -12.97 -6.49 -38.85
C PHE A 98 -14.13 -7.51 -38.94
N SER A 99 -14.91 -7.72 -37.87
CA SER A 99 -16.05 -8.65 -37.90
C SER A 99 -17.26 -8.11 -38.65
N ARG A 100 -17.42 -6.78 -38.75
CA ARG A 100 -18.45 -6.13 -39.56
C ARG A 100 -17.96 -5.72 -40.95
N PHE A 101 -16.70 -5.99 -41.27
CA PHE A 101 -16.12 -5.72 -42.58
C PHE A 101 -16.67 -6.74 -43.59
N ASP A 102 -17.67 -6.33 -44.37
CA ASP A 102 -18.20 -7.16 -45.44
C ASP A 102 -17.18 -7.20 -46.60
N TYR A 103 -16.39 -8.27 -46.67
CA TYR A 103 -15.35 -8.52 -47.68
C TYR A 103 -15.87 -8.38 -49.13
N ARG A 104 -17.20 -8.39 -49.33
CA ARG A 104 -17.84 -8.15 -50.63
C ARG A 104 -17.61 -6.73 -51.17
N LEU A 105 -17.47 -5.72 -50.31
CA LEU A 105 -17.14 -4.34 -50.73
C LEU A 105 -15.69 -4.21 -51.20
N LEU A 106 -14.77 -4.99 -50.60
CA LEU A 106 -13.36 -5.05 -50.99
C LEU A 106 -13.15 -5.82 -52.30
N LEU A 107 -14.02 -6.79 -52.59
CA LEU A 107 -14.06 -7.48 -53.88
C LEU A 107 -14.69 -6.65 -55.01
N LEU A 108 -15.60 -5.72 -54.68
CA LEU A 108 -16.21 -4.81 -55.66
C LEU A 108 -15.23 -3.72 -56.15
N SER A 109 -14.25 -3.32 -55.34
CA SER A 109 -13.21 -2.35 -55.73
C SER A 109 -12.06 -2.97 -56.55
N LEU A 110 -12.04 -4.30 -56.72
CA LEU A 110 -11.07 -5.03 -57.53
C LEU A 110 -11.48 -5.18 -59.01
N ARG A 111 -12.57 -4.53 -59.45
CA ARG A 111 -12.86 -4.43 -60.90
C ARG A 111 -11.77 -3.60 -61.58
N PRO A 112 -11.26 -4.05 -62.76
CA PRO A 112 -10.09 -3.46 -63.41
C PRO A 112 -10.23 -1.97 -63.77
N ASP A 113 -11.45 -1.46 -63.87
CA ASP A 113 -11.72 -0.05 -64.22
C ASP A 113 -11.60 0.92 -63.02
N PHE A 114 -11.39 0.43 -61.80
CA PHE A 114 -11.36 1.23 -60.55
C PHE A 114 -10.02 1.18 -59.77
N ILE A 115 -8.95 0.72 -60.43
CA ILE A 115 -7.67 0.34 -59.79
C ILE A 115 -6.86 1.52 -59.22
N GLY A 116 -7.17 2.78 -59.52
CA GLY A 116 -6.29 3.91 -59.12
C GLY A 116 -6.63 4.66 -57.83
N VAL A 117 -7.92 4.86 -57.51
CA VAL A 117 -8.32 5.96 -56.59
C VAL A 117 -8.88 5.47 -55.25
N VAL A 118 -9.56 4.32 -55.25
CA VAL A 118 -10.19 3.78 -54.04
C VAL A 118 -9.17 3.25 -53.03
N PRO A 119 -8.12 2.49 -53.40
CA PRO A 119 -7.14 1.99 -52.42
C PRO A 119 -6.39 3.12 -51.71
N ALA A 120 -6.10 4.21 -52.42
CA ALA A 120 -5.37 5.36 -51.88
C ALA A 120 -6.17 6.10 -50.81
N GLY A 121 -7.49 6.29 -51.00
CA GLY A 121 -8.35 6.96 -50.02
C GLY A 121 -8.57 6.18 -48.72
N TYR A 122 -8.63 4.84 -48.80
CA TYR A 122 -8.71 3.98 -47.62
C TYR A 122 -7.38 3.94 -46.86
N LEU A 123 -6.25 3.87 -47.58
CA LEU A 123 -4.92 3.94 -46.97
C LEU A 123 -4.70 5.27 -46.25
N THR A 124 -5.06 6.40 -46.86
CA THR A 124 -4.92 7.71 -46.19
C THR A 124 -5.82 7.84 -44.97
N ALA A 125 -7.06 7.35 -45.03
CA ALA A 125 -7.95 7.31 -43.87
C ALA A 125 -7.40 6.48 -42.70
N ILE A 126 -6.88 5.29 -42.98
CA ILE A 126 -6.26 4.42 -41.98
C ILE A 126 -5.00 5.07 -41.40
N ILE A 127 -4.16 5.66 -42.26
CA ILE A 127 -2.94 6.38 -41.85
C ILE A 127 -3.29 7.57 -40.95
N VAL A 128 -4.31 8.36 -41.30
CA VAL A 128 -4.75 9.50 -40.47
C VAL A 128 -5.28 9.01 -39.12
N VAL A 129 -6.13 7.98 -39.09
CA VAL A 129 -6.64 7.42 -37.83
C VAL A 129 -5.51 6.89 -36.95
N LEU A 130 -4.53 6.18 -37.53
CA LEU A 130 -3.36 5.69 -36.79
C LEU A 130 -2.47 6.85 -36.32
N LEU A 131 -2.17 7.84 -37.16
CA LEU A 131 -1.31 8.97 -36.79
C LEU A 131 -1.93 9.84 -35.69
N PHE A 132 -3.25 10.01 -35.66
CA PHE A 132 -3.91 10.81 -34.62
C PHE A 132 -4.19 10.04 -33.32
N ASN A 133 -4.44 8.73 -33.37
CA ASN A 133 -4.79 7.96 -32.16
C ASN A 133 -3.61 7.25 -31.50
N VAL A 134 -2.58 6.84 -32.25
CA VAL A 134 -1.42 6.12 -31.69
C VAL A 134 -0.67 6.95 -30.63
N PRO A 135 -0.41 8.27 -30.81
CA PRO A 135 0.24 9.07 -29.77
C PRO A 135 -0.58 9.17 -28.49
N GLU A 136 -1.90 9.34 -28.59
CA GLU A 136 -2.79 9.42 -27.42
C GLU A 136 -2.87 8.08 -26.67
N LEU A 137 -2.96 6.96 -27.39
CA LEU A 137 -2.89 5.61 -26.82
C LEU A 137 -1.54 5.34 -26.14
N TYR A 138 -0.44 5.77 -26.76
CA TYR A 138 0.90 5.66 -26.17
C TYR A 138 1.02 6.49 -24.89
N LEU A 139 0.53 7.74 -24.88
CA LEU A 139 0.52 8.59 -23.69
C LEU A 139 -0.37 8.05 -22.58
N ARG A 140 -1.50 7.42 -22.91
CA ARG A 140 -2.35 6.73 -21.91
C ARG A 140 -1.64 5.53 -21.31
N MET A 141 -0.98 4.72 -22.15
CA MET A 141 -0.18 3.58 -21.67
C MET A 141 0.96 4.04 -20.75
N LEU A 142 1.65 5.13 -21.10
CA LEU A 142 2.68 5.71 -20.25
C LEU A 142 2.12 6.23 -18.92
N ARG A 143 0.94 6.89 -18.93
CA ARG A 143 0.27 7.35 -17.70
C ARG A 143 -0.14 6.19 -16.80
N VAL A 144 -0.69 5.11 -17.36
CA VAL A 144 -1.05 3.91 -16.59
C VAL A 144 0.20 3.28 -15.97
N LYS A 145 1.28 3.13 -16.73
CA LYS A 145 2.56 2.63 -16.18
C LYS A 145 3.12 3.54 -15.09
N ALA A 146 3.06 4.85 -15.26
CA ALA A 146 3.54 5.81 -14.26
C ALA A 146 2.69 5.75 -12.98
N TRP A 147 1.37 5.63 -13.11
CA TRP A 147 0.47 5.46 -11.97
C TRP A 147 0.73 4.14 -11.23
N GLU A 148 0.86 3.03 -11.96
CA GLU A 148 1.19 1.73 -11.38
C GLU A 148 2.51 1.76 -10.59
N GLN A 149 3.54 2.42 -11.13
CA GLN A 149 4.81 2.63 -10.42
C GLN A 149 4.64 3.49 -9.16
N SER A 150 3.81 4.54 -9.20
CA SER A 150 3.56 5.38 -8.02
C SER A 150 2.85 4.63 -6.90
N VAL A 151 1.89 3.75 -7.23
CA VAL A 151 1.20 2.90 -6.25
C VAL A 151 2.18 1.93 -5.60
N ILE A 152 3.03 1.28 -6.40
CA ILE A 152 4.06 0.36 -5.89
C ILE A 152 5.03 1.10 -4.96
N LEU A 153 5.46 2.32 -5.32
CA LEU A 153 6.35 3.12 -4.47
C LEU A 153 5.70 3.53 -3.16
N GLN A 154 4.42 3.92 -3.17
CA GLN A 154 3.70 4.27 -1.96
C GLN A 154 3.56 3.05 -1.02
N GLU A 155 3.14 1.89 -1.54
CA GLU A 155 3.06 0.65 -0.77
C GLU A 155 4.42 0.27 -0.15
N LYS A 156 5.51 0.54 -0.87
CA LYS A 156 6.88 0.34 -0.37
C LYS A 156 7.25 1.27 0.77
N GLU A 157 6.91 2.55 0.66
CA GLU A 157 7.16 3.52 1.74
C GLU A 157 6.37 3.18 3.00
N GLU A 158 5.10 2.80 2.84
CA GLU A 158 4.25 2.34 3.95
C GLU A 158 4.84 1.11 4.64
N TYR A 159 5.38 0.17 3.86
CA TYR A 159 6.05 -1.01 4.39
C TYR A 159 7.32 -0.68 5.19
N VAL A 160 8.22 0.12 4.63
CA VAL A 160 9.47 0.52 5.29
C VAL A 160 9.16 1.30 6.57
N SER A 161 8.19 2.21 6.50
CA SER A 161 7.70 2.96 7.66
C SER A 161 7.13 2.04 8.74
N GLY A 162 6.38 1.01 8.35
CA GLY A 162 5.85 0.00 9.27
C GLY A 162 6.94 -0.81 9.98
N LEU A 163 7.96 -1.27 9.25
CA LEU A 163 9.11 -1.96 9.84
C LEU A 163 9.89 -1.05 10.79
N GLN A 164 10.16 0.19 10.37
CA GLN A 164 10.92 1.16 11.17
C GLN A 164 10.15 1.51 12.44
N SER A 165 8.86 1.81 12.34
CA SER A 165 7.99 2.08 13.50
C SER A 165 7.94 0.92 14.48
N ALA A 166 7.84 -0.33 14.00
CA ALA A 166 7.87 -1.51 14.86
C ALA A 166 9.24 -1.72 15.52
N GLY A 167 10.33 -1.44 14.80
CA GLY A 167 11.70 -1.47 15.33
C GLY A 167 11.91 -0.42 16.42
N ASP A 168 11.60 0.84 16.13
CA ASP A 168 11.72 1.97 17.05
C ASP A 168 10.89 1.76 18.32
N SER A 169 9.65 1.26 18.18
CA SER A 169 8.80 0.94 19.34
C SER A 169 9.36 -0.20 20.18
N ALA A 170 9.96 -1.23 19.56
CA ALA A 170 10.62 -2.31 20.29
C ALA A 170 11.85 -1.79 21.06
N ASP A 171 12.62 -0.89 20.45
CA ASP A 171 13.79 -0.28 21.07
C ASP A 171 13.39 0.62 22.26
N GLU A 172 12.34 1.42 22.12
CA GLU A 172 11.80 2.24 23.22
C GLU A 172 11.31 1.38 24.40
N ALA A 173 10.58 0.30 24.12
CA ALA A 173 10.11 -0.63 25.13
C ALA A 173 11.27 -1.36 25.83
N TYR A 174 12.34 -1.68 25.09
CA TYR A 174 13.56 -2.26 25.65
C TYR A 174 14.24 -1.30 26.63
N HIS A 175 14.51 -0.06 26.22
CA HIS A 175 15.12 0.95 27.09
C HIS A 175 14.26 1.28 28.31
N SER A 176 12.94 1.26 28.15
CA SER A 176 11.99 1.41 29.26
C SER A 176 12.10 0.25 30.25
N SER A 177 12.30 -0.99 29.76
CA SER A 177 12.55 -2.16 30.61
C SER A 177 13.84 -2.00 31.42
N GLU A 178 14.93 -1.57 30.79
CA GLU A 178 16.20 -1.32 31.47
C GLU A 178 16.10 -0.22 32.53
N TYR A 179 15.33 0.84 32.24
CA TYR A 179 15.05 1.89 33.20
C TYR A 179 14.37 1.34 34.46
N TYR A 180 13.31 0.53 34.29
CA TYR A 180 12.59 -0.03 35.43
C TYR A 180 13.41 -1.06 36.22
N LEU A 181 14.31 -1.82 35.58
CA LEU A 181 15.26 -2.69 36.29
C LEU A 181 16.25 -1.89 37.15
N ARG A 182 16.71 -0.73 36.67
CA ARG A 182 17.57 0.16 37.45
C ARG A 182 16.82 0.80 38.62
N GLU A 183 15.58 1.25 38.39
CA GLU A 183 14.70 1.74 39.46
C GLU A 183 14.46 0.67 40.53
N ALA A 184 14.15 -0.56 40.13
CA ALA A 184 13.98 -1.68 41.06
C ALA A 184 15.24 -1.86 41.94
N ASN A 185 16.44 -1.85 41.34
CA ASN A 185 17.68 -1.94 42.11
C ASN A 185 17.89 -0.76 43.07
N SER A 186 17.54 0.47 42.66
CA SER A 186 17.58 1.65 43.52
C SER A 186 16.64 1.51 44.73
N TYR A 187 15.45 0.94 44.55
CA TYR A 187 14.54 0.63 45.66
C TYR A 187 15.10 -0.49 46.56
N LEU A 188 15.76 -1.50 46.00
CA LEU A 188 16.44 -2.54 46.79
C LEU A 188 17.61 -1.98 47.61
N ASP A 189 18.39 -1.04 47.07
CA ASP A 189 19.46 -0.34 47.80
C ASP A 189 18.88 0.41 49.01
N LYS A 190 17.78 1.14 48.80
CA LYS A 190 17.06 1.84 49.87
C LYS A 190 16.51 0.84 50.89
N ALA A 191 15.92 -0.27 50.46
CA ALA A 191 15.41 -1.31 51.35
C ALA A 191 16.52 -1.87 52.24
N GLU A 192 17.70 -2.18 51.70
CA GLU A 192 18.84 -2.65 52.51
C GLU A 192 19.28 -1.62 53.56
N LYS A 193 19.26 -0.33 53.22
CA LYS A 193 19.53 0.75 54.18
C LYS A 193 18.46 0.81 55.27
N GLU A 194 17.18 0.82 54.92
CA GLU A 194 16.08 0.84 55.90
C GLU A 194 16.09 -0.41 56.79
N PHE A 195 16.47 -1.56 56.24
CA PHE A 195 16.66 -2.80 56.99
C PHE A 195 17.76 -2.63 58.06
N SER A 196 18.89 -2.01 57.72
CA SER A 196 19.99 -1.77 58.67
C SER A 196 19.61 -0.81 59.82
N LEU A 197 18.63 0.05 59.58
CA LEU A 197 18.12 1.03 60.55
C LEU A 197 16.96 0.48 61.40
N ASN A 198 16.55 -0.77 61.20
CA ASN A 198 15.33 -1.35 61.78
C ASN A 198 14.07 -0.53 61.45
N ALA A 199 14.06 0.14 60.29
CA ALA A 199 12.94 0.93 59.82
C ALA A 199 11.92 0.03 59.10
N TYR A 200 11.09 -0.64 59.90
CA TYR A 200 10.24 -1.74 59.42
C TYR A 200 9.24 -1.33 58.31
N SER A 201 8.46 -0.28 58.55
CA SER A 201 7.43 0.18 57.61
C SER A 201 8.05 0.77 56.33
N PRO A 202 9.09 1.65 56.40
CA PRO A 202 9.81 2.12 55.23
C PRO A 202 10.43 0.99 54.40
N PHE A 203 11.05 -0.01 55.04
CA PHE A 203 11.61 -1.18 54.34
C PHE A 203 10.60 -1.86 53.42
N TRP A 204 9.42 -2.22 53.97
CA TRP A 204 8.40 -2.92 53.18
C TRP A 204 7.86 -2.05 52.06
N SER A 205 7.73 -0.74 52.27
CA SER A 205 7.35 0.19 51.20
C SER A 205 8.39 0.23 50.08
N GLN A 206 9.70 0.18 50.37
CA GLN A 206 10.72 0.08 49.32
C GLN A 206 10.65 -1.25 48.57
N ILE A 207 10.34 -2.36 49.24
CA ILE A 207 10.12 -3.66 48.58
C ILE A 207 8.90 -3.61 47.65
N GLU A 208 7.80 -2.99 48.07
CA GLU A 208 6.61 -2.80 47.25
C GLU A 208 6.91 -1.96 45.99
N GLU A 209 7.69 -0.88 46.11
CA GLU A 209 8.16 -0.10 44.96
C GLU A 209 9.05 -0.92 44.02
N ALA A 210 9.98 -1.72 44.56
CA ALA A 210 10.83 -2.60 43.74
C ALA A 210 10.00 -3.62 42.95
N VAL A 211 8.98 -4.22 43.58
CA VAL A 211 8.05 -5.14 42.92
C VAL A 211 7.26 -4.43 41.81
N ARG A 212 6.80 -3.19 42.06
CA ARG A 212 6.10 -2.38 41.05
C ARG A 212 7.00 -2.09 39.85
N SER A 213 8.24 -1.68 40.07
CA SER A 213 9.22 -1.47 39.00
C SER A 213 9.49 -2.76 38.21
N LEU A 214 9.65 -3.90 38.87
CA LEU A 214 9.82 -5.19 38.18
C LEU A 214 8.59 -5.58 37.34
N SER A 215 7.38 -5.29 37.83
CA SER A 215 6.14 -5.51 37.07
C SER A 215 6.09 -4.64 35.80
N HIS A 216 6.51 -3.37 35.89
CA HIS A 216 6.62 -2.51 34.71
C HIS A 216 7.68 -3.00 33.72
N ALA A 217 8.85 -3.44 34.21
CA ALA A 217 9.89 -4.04 33.36
C ALA A 217 9.34 -5.26 32.60
N LYS A 218 8.64 -6.16 33.30
CA LYS A 218 7.96 -7.31 32.69
C LYS A 218 6.94 -6.89 31.62
N SER A 219 6.08 -5.91 31.92
CA SER A 219 5.09 -5.41 30.96
C SER A 219 5.77 -4.89 29.69
N ASN A 220 6.87 -4.16 29.84
CA ASN A 220 7.62 -3.64 28.71
C ASN A 220 8.31 -4.75 27.90
N MET A 221 8.84 -5.80 28.54
CA MET A 221 9.35 -6.99 27.83
C MET A 221 8.27 -7.63 26.95
N SER A 222 7.02 -7.72 27.46
CA SER A 222 5.88 -8.19 26.67
C SER A 222 5.54 -7.24 25.51
N HIS A 223 5.66 -5.93 25.71
CA HIS A 223 5.53 -4.97 24.60
C HIS A 223 6.61 -5.16 23.54
N VAL A 224 7.87 -5.39 23.93
CA VAL A 224 8.95 -5.72 22.99
C VAL A 224 8.55 -6.95 22.16
N ASP A 225 8.10 -8.03 22.80
CA ASP A 225 7.67 -9.25 22.08
C ASP A 225 6.55 -8.96 21.06
N ASN A 226 5.56 -8.15 21.44
CA ASN A 226 4.49 -7.73 20.53
C ASN A 226 5.04 -6.93 19.33
N HIS A 227 5.97 -6.01 19.55
CA HIS A 227 6.59 -5.24 18.47
C HIS A 227 7.48 -6.10 17.56
N VAL A 228 8.18 -7.09 18.13
CA VAL A 228 8.94 -8.10 17.37
C VAL A 228 8.00 -8.93 16.49
N ASN A 229 6.87 -9.38 17.03
CA ASN A 229 5.87 -10.14 16.29
C ASN A 229 5.23 -9.31 15.17
N ASN A 230 4.92 -8.04 15.43
CA ASN A 230 4.44 -7.11 14.42
C ASN A 230 5.46 -6.93 13.31
N TYR A 231 6.72 -6.66 13.66
CA TYR A 231 7.84 -6.57 12.70
C TYR A 231 7.94 -7.82 11.83
N HIS A 232 7.90 -9.00 12.44
CA HIS A 232 7.96 -10.27 11.74
C HIS A 232 6.76 -10.47 10.79
N SER A 233 5.56 -10.08 11.22
CA SER A 233 4.35 -10.17 10.40
C SER A 233 4.41 -9.26 9.17
N THR A 234 4.90 -8.03 9.35
CA THR A 234 5.12 -7.08 8.27
C THR A 234 6.15 -7.67 7.30
N LEU A 235 7.28 -8.17 7.81
CA LEU A 235 8.33 -8.78 7.00
C LEU A 235 7.82 -9.96 6.14
N ARG A 236 6.96 -10.82 6.69
CA ARG A 236 6.31 -11.90 5.94
C ARG A 236 5.36 -11.42 4.84
N GLN A 237 4.64 -10.34 5.07
CA GLN A 237 3.75 -9.76 4.05
C GLN A 237 4.55 -9.28 2.84
N ALA A 238 5.71 -8.67 3.05
CA ALA A 238 6.59 -8.29 1.94
C ALA A 238 7.17 -9.48 1.19
N ASP A 239 7.65 -10.52 1.90
CA ASP A 239 8.18 -11.74 1.27
C ASP A 239 7.11 -12.44 0.40
N SER A 240 5.85 -12.42 0.83
CA SER A 240 4.74 -13.01 0.08
C SER A 240 4.34 -12.23 -1.18
N ASN A 241 4.68 -10.95 -1.27
CA ASN A 241 4.33 -10.10 -2.40
C ASN A 241 5.56 -9.93 -3.31
N ASP A 242 5.62 -10.76 -4.35
CA ASP A 242 6.67 -10.75 -5.40
C ASP A 242 6.84 -9.37 -6.11
N ARG A 243 5.91 -8.44 -5.84
CA ARG A 243 5.93 -7.03 -6.29
C ARG A 243 7.00 -6.18 -5.60
N PHE A 244 7.49 -6.59 -4.43
CA PHE A 244 8.42 -5.78 -3.65
C PHE A 244 9.89 -5.96 -4.09
N GLY A 245 10.24 -7.09 -4.73
CA GLY A 245 11.57 -7.35 -5.24
C GLY A 245 12.68 -7.27 -4.17
N SER A 246 13.92 -7.05 -4.61
CA SER A 246 15.08 -6.90 -3.73
C SER A 246 15.10 -5.53 -3.03
N TYR A 247 14.51 -5.44 -1.84
CA TYR A 247 14.40 -4.19 -1.08
C TYR A 247 15.44 -4.10 0.05
N PRO A 248 15.93 -2.88 0.40
CA PRO A 248 16.77 -2.70 1.57
C PRO A 248 16.00 -3.09 2.83
N LEU A 249 16.45 -4.18 3.44
CA LEU A 249 15.98 -4.64 4.74
C LEU A 249 16.36 -3.62 5.80
N VAL A 250 15.35 -3.05 6.45
CA VAL A 250 15.55 -2.41 7.76
C VAL A 250 16.07 -3.51 8.70
N GLN A 251 17.10 -3.20 9.48
CA GLN A 251 17.59 -4.14 10.49
C GLN A 251 16.76 -3.96 11.76
N PHE A 252 16.39 -5.08 12.39
CA PHE A 252 15.74 -5.02 13.69
C PHE A 252 16.78 -4.53 14.74
N PRO A 253 16.46 -3.52 15.56
CA PRO A 253 17.45 -2.84 16.40
C PRO A 253 18.00 -3.71 17.54
N LEU A 254 17.22 -4.68 18.02
CA LEU A 254 17.63 -5.54 19.13
C LEU A 254 18.42 -6.76 18.67
N THR A 255 19.37 -7.18 19.51
CA THR A 255 20.23 -8.33 19.26
C THR A 255 20.05 -9.41 20.33
N ASN A 256 20.55 -10.62 20.06
CA ASN A 256 20.49 -11.68 21.06
C ASN A 256 21.32 -11.31 22.29
N GLU A 257 22.41 -10.56 22.10
CA GLU A 257 23.24 -10.04 23.17
C GLU A 257 22.47 -9.03 24.05
N THR A 258 21.68 -8.12 23.46
CA THR A 258 20.87 -7.17 24.25
C THR A 258 19.80 -7.90 25.06
N ILE A 259 19.12 -8.89 24.48
CA ILE A 259 18.15 -9.72 25.23
C ILE A 259 18.84 -10.54 26.34
N THR A 260 20.03 -11.07 26.08
CA THR A 260 20.81 -11.82 27.08
C THR A 260 21.23 -10.91 28.24
N GLN A 261 21.65 -9.67 27.94
CA GLN A 261 22.00 -8.69 28.96
C GLN A 261 20.78 -8.34 29.83
N LEU A 262 19.65 -8.04 29.20
CA LEU A 262 18.39 -7.76 29.90
C LEU A 262 17.97 -8.94 30.78
N SER A 263 18.15 -10.17 30.31
CA SER A 263 17.90 -11.38 31.07
C SER A 263 18.78 -11.50 32.32
N SER A 264 20.08 -11.27 32.15
CA SER A 264 21.04 -11.31 33.24
C SER A 264 20.69 -10.27 34.32
N ASP A 265 20.38 -9.05 33.90
CA ASP A 265 20.06 -7.94 34.82
C ASP A 265 18.75 -8.18 35.57
N ALA A 266 17.73 -8.67 34.86
CA ALA A 266 16.46 -9.04 35.47
C ALA A 266 16.64 -10.16 36.52
N ASN A 267 17.35 -11.23 36.16
CA ASN A 267 17.61 -12.35 37.06
C ASN A 267 18.44 -11.96 38.28
N ALA A 268 19.44 -11.09 38.09
CA ALA A 268 20.23 -10.55 39.19
C ALA A 268 19.35 -9.75 40.16
N THR A 269 18.46 -8.92 39.62
CA THR A 269 17.58 -8.05 40.39
C THR A 269 16.53 -8.84 41.18
N THR A 270 15.86 -9.81 40.55
CA THR A 270 14.86 -10.67 41.21
C THR A 270 15.51 -11.53 42.29
N THR A 271 16.64 -12.17 41.99
CA THR A 271 17.42 -12.96 42.97
C THR A 271 17.85 -12.11 44.17
N ARG A 272 18.24 -10.85 43.93
CA ARG A 272 18.62 -9.92 45.00
C ARG A 272 17.41 -9.58 45.87
N MET A 273 16.26 -9.26 45.27
CA MET A 273 15.02 -9.00 45.99
C MET A 273 14.63 -10.18 46.89
N GLU A 274 14.64 -11.40 46.35
CA GLU A 274 14.34 -12.63 47.11
C GLU A 274 15.27 -12.78 48.33
N LYS A 275 16.57 -12.52 48.17
CA LYS A 275 17.55 -12.58 49.27
C LYS A 275 17.25 -11.54 50.36
N ILE A 276 16.96 -10.30 49.97
CA ILE A 276 16.64 -9.21 50.91
C ILE A 276 15.37 -9.54 51.70
N VAL A 277 14.30 -9.95 51.00
CA VAL A 277 13.03 -10.32 51.63
C VAL A 277 13.23 -11.52 52.55
N ARG A 278 13.93 -12.57 52.10
CA ARG A 278 14.19 -13.76 52.92
C ARG A 278 14.98 -13.41 54.18
N LYS A 279 15.90 -12.44 54.10
CA LYS A 279 16.63 -11.93 55.27
C LYS A 279 15.68 -11.21 56.23
N ALA A 280 14.77 -10.38 55.73
CA ALA A 280 13.79 -9.68 56.55
C ALA A 280 12.79 -10.62 57.24
N LEU A 281 12.29 -11.63 56.53
CA LEU A 281 11.34 -12.61 57.09
C LEU A 281 11.95 -13.49 58.21
N ARG A 282 13.29 -13.55 58.32
CA ARG A 282 13.96 -14.23 59.44
C ARG A 282 13.99 -13.39 60.72
N ASN A 283 13.68 -12.11 60.65
CA ASN A 283 13.54 -11.22 61.80
C ASN A 283 12.05 -11.12 62.18
N TYR A 284 11.75 -11.34 63.47
CA TYR A 284 10.38 -11.44 63.96
C TYR A 284 9.58 -10.15 63.76
N GLU A 285 10.19 -8.99 64.03
CA GLU A 285 9.54 -7.69 63.91
C GLU A 285 9.20 -7.35 62.45
N PHE A 286 10.13 -7.61 61.53
CA PHE A 286 9.88 -7.45 60.09
C PHE A 286 8.79 -8.41 59.59
N ALA A 287 8.84 -9.68 59.99
CA ALA A 287 7.85 -10.70 59.61
C ALA A 287 6.45 -10.39 60.16
N SER A 288 6.33 -9.88 61.38
CA SER A 288 5.04 -9.51 61.96
C SER A 288 4.36 -8.36 61.20
N ILE A 289 5.13 -7.37 60.76
CA ILE A 289 4.63 -6.25 59.94
C ILE A 289 4.31 -6.72 58.51
N TYR A 290 5.07 -7.66 57.98
CA TYR A 290 4.77 -8.28 56.70
C TYR A 290 3.40 -8.96 56.69
N GLU A 291 3.10 -9.78 57.70
CA GLU A 291 1.80 -10.47 57.82
C GLU A 291 0.64 -9.48 57.98
N SER A 292 0.85 -8.34 58.66
CA SER A 292 -0.20 -7.32 58.80
C SER A 292 -0.45 -6.52 57.51
N ARG A 293 0.57 -6.40 56.63
CA ARG A 293 0.46 -5.73 55.32
C ARG A 293 -0.04 -6.62 54.18
N ARG A 294 0.07 -7.95 54.33
CA ARG A 294 -0.30 -8.96 53.34
C ARG A 294 -1.73 -8.83 52.79
N THR A 295 -2.59 -8.11 53.50
CA THR A 295 -4.03 -7.98 53.24
C THR A 295 -4.45 -6.85 52.31
N ASN A 296 -3.60 -5.88 51.91
CA ASN A 296 -4.13 -4.63 51.32
C ASN A 296 -3.50 -4.07 50.02
N THR A 297 -2.29 -4.41 49.55
CA THR A 297 -1.56 -3.47 48.65
C THR A 297 -1.02 -3.95 47.29
N LEU A 298 -1.38 -5.13 46.76
CA LEU A 298 -0.80 -5.61 45.48
C LEU A 298 -1.77 -6.13 44.41
N LEU A 299 -3.08 -5.99 44.62
CA LEU A 299 -4.11 -6.42 43.66
C LEU A 299 -4.01 -5.71 42.30
N GLU A 300 -3.56 -4.45 42.28
CA GLU A 300 -3.46 -3.65 41.05
C GLU A 300 -2.44 -4.21 40.04
N LEU A 301 -1.44 -4.96 40.50
CA LEU A 301 -0.43 -5.59 39.65
C LEU A 301 -0.78 -7.04 39.28
N GLY A 302 -2.00 -7.49 39.59
CA GLY A 302 -2.46 -8.86 39.32
C GLY A 302 -1.98 -9.90 40.34
N PHE A 303 -1.30 -9.48 41.42
CA PHE A 303 -0.85 -10.39 42.48
C PHE A 303 -1.82 -10.40 43.65
N ALA A 304 -2.09 -11.59 44.19
CA ALA A 304 -2.94 -11.74 45.37
C ALA A 304 -2.32 -11.11 46.64
N HIS A 305 -0.99 -11.16 46.75
CA HIS A 305 -0.22 -10.59 47.87
C HIS A 305 1.28 -10.49 47.52
N LEU A 306 2.05 -9.80 48.36
CA LEU A 306 3.49 -9.56 48.17
C LEU A 306 4.32 -10.85 48.01
N GLU A 307 4.00 -11.90 48.76
CA GLU A 307 4.65 -13.21 48.61
C GLU A 307 4.47 -13.80 47.22
N ALA A 308 3.23 -13.73 46.70
CA ALA A 308 2.90 -14.26 45.37
C ALA A 308 3.64 -13.45 44.30
N ALA A 309 3.74 -12.13 44.49
CA ALA A 309 4.54 -11.28 43.62
C ALA A 309 6.01 -11.69 43.64
N ILE A 310 6.64 -11.82 44.81
CA ILE A 310 8.08 -12.11 44.91
C ILE A 310 8.40 -13.51 44.36
N ASN A 311 7.60 -14.52 44.72
CA ASN A 311 7.84 -15.90 44.28
C ASN A 311 7.49 -16.12 42.79
N GLY A 312 6.49 -15.39 42.28
CA GLY A 312 6.04 -15.49 40.89
C GLY A 312 6.89 -14.68 39.91
N MET A 313 7.38 -13.49 40.33
CA MET A 313 8.04 -12.53 39.45
C MET A 313 9.28 -13.10 38.77
N SER A 314 10.10 -13.87 39.48
CA SER A 314 11.29 -14.51 38.89
C SER A 314 10.92 -15.46 37.74
N ALA A 315 9.92 -16.31 37.95
CA ALA A 315 9.46 -17.26 36.93
C ALA A 315 8.75 -16.55 35.76
N GLU A 316 7.94 -15.52 36.06
CA GLU A 316 7.23 -14.74 35.05
C GLU A 316 8.18 -13.95 34.17
N ILE A 317 9.16 -13.25 34.75
CA ILE A 317 10.16 -12.50 33.99
C ILE A 317 11.01 -13.45 33.13
N GLN A 318 11.45 -14.59 33.69
CA GLN A 318 12.18 -15.59 32.90
C GLN A 318 11.34 -16.09 31.73
N GLY A 319 10.04 -16.35 31.94
CA GLY A 319 9.13 -16.74 30.87
C GLY A 319 8.98 -15.70 29.76
N GLU A 320 8.90 -14.41 30.11
CA GLU A 320 8.86 -13.32 29.13
C GLU A 320 10.18 -13.18 28.36
N ILE A 321 11.32 -13.34 29.05
CA ILE A 321 12.65 -13.33 28.41
C ILE A 321 12.80 -14.48 27.42
N ASP A 322 12.40 -15.70 27.79
CA ASP A 322 12.53 -16.88 26.93
C ASP A 322 11.69 -16.74 25.66
N ARG A 323 10.48 -16.17 25.79
CA ARG A 323 9.62 -15.79 24.65
C ARG A 323 10.30 -14.74 23.79
N LEU A 324 10.74 -13.64 24.39
CA LEU A 324 11.37 -12.54 23.69
C LEU A 324 12.63 -12.97 22.93
N SER A 325 13.48 -13.78 23.56
CA SER A 325 14.69 -14.35 22.94
C SER A 325 14.35 -15.20 21.71
N SER A 326 13.31 -16.03 21.82
CA SER A 326 12.81 -16.85 20.71
C SER A 326 12.28 -15.98 19.56
N SER A 327 11.51 -14.94 19.87
CA SER A 327 10.94 -14.02 18.88
C SER A 327 12.02 -13.21 18.15
N VAL A 328 13.00 -12.65 18.88
CA VAL A 328 14.12 -11.90 18.30
C VAL A 328 14.98 -12.80 17.42
N HIS A 329 15.26 -14.03 17.85
CA HIS A 329 16.00 -14.99 17.05
C HIS A 329 15.26 -15.34 15.74
N ALA A 330 13.94 -15.52 15.80
CA ALA A 330 13.12 -15.77 14.62
C ALA A 330 13.16 -14.61 13.62
N VAL A 331 13.02 -13.36 14.10
CA VAL A 331 13.11 -12.16 13.25
C VAL A 331 14.48 -12.03 12.61
N ARG A 332 15.57 -12.19 13.37
CA ARG A 332 16.93 -12.09 12.81
C ARG A 332 17.20 -13.17 11.77
N SER A 333 16.73 -14.40 12.01
CA SER A 333 16.82 -15.50 11.03
C SER A 333 16.06 -15.15 9.75
N ALA A 334 14.85 -14.60 9.86
CA ALA A 334 14.05 -14.18 8.72
C ALA A 334 14.71 -13.03 7.93
N VAL A 335 15.20 -11.99 8.62
CA VAL A 335 15.94 -10.88 8.00
C VAL A 335 17.20 -11.39 7.30
N HIS A 336 17.96 -12.30 7.92
CA HIS A 336 19.18 -12.83 7.31
C HIS A 336 18.87 -13.66 6.05
N LYS A 337 17.84 -14.51 6.07
CA LYS A 337 17.40 -15.26 4.90
C LYS A 337 16.98 -14.33 3.75
N LEU A 338 16.21 -13.29 4.06
CA LEU A 338 15.79 -12.32 3.06
C LEU A 338 17.00 -11.57 2.49
N HIS A 339 17.96 -11.18 3.34
CA HIS A 339 19.17 -10.48 2.91
C HIS A 339 20.01 -11.32 1.95
N SER A 340 20.22 -12.61 2.28
CA SER A 340 20.95 -13.53 1.41
C SER A 340 20.26 -13.74 0.06
N ALA A 341 18.93 -13.83 0.05
CA ALA A 341 18.15 -13.96 -1.20
C ALA A 341 18.24 -12.69 -2.07
N VAL A 342 18.21 -11.52 -1.45
CA VAL A 342 18.41 -10.23 -2.12
C VAL A 342 19.80 -10.14 -2.75
N GLU A 343 20.83 -10.56 -2.03
CA GLU A 343 22.21 -10.50 -2.50
C GLU A 343 22.47 -11.50 -3.63
N GLU A 344 21.89 -12.71 -3.56
CA GLU A 344 21.91 -13.69 -4.65
C GLU A 344 21.22 -13.16 -5.91
N TYR A 345 20.04 -12.55 -5.78
CA TYR A 345 19.34 -11.91 -6.91
C TYR A 345 20.15 -10.78 -7.53
N HIS A 346 20.75 -9.92 -6.70
CA HIS A 346 21.59 -8.82 -7.17
C HIS A 346 22.79 -9.34 -7.97
N GLN A 347 23.44 -10.40 -7.48
CA GLN A 347 24.54 -11.05 -8.20
C GLN A 347 24.08 -11.71 -9.51
N ASP A 348 22.91 -12.36 -9.55
CA ASP A 348 22.37 -12.92 -10.80
C ASP A 348 22.10 -11.81 -11.83
N VAL A 349 21.50 -10.69 -11.42
CA VAL A 349 21.23 -9.55 -12.31
C VAL A 349 22.52 -8.95 -12.86
N LEU A 350 23.55 -8.79 -12.02
CA LEU A 350 24.86 -8.29 -12.45
C LEU A 350 25.61 -9.26 -13.38
N ASN A 351 25.42 -10.57 -13.19
CA ASN A 351 26.09 -11.60 -13.98
C ASN A 351 25.35 -11.98 -15.26
N ARG A 352 24.09 -11.54 -15.46
CA ARG A 352 23.36 -11.76 -16.71
C ARG A 352 23.97 -10.92 -17.84
N PRO A 353 24.42 -11.54 -18.95
CA PRO A 353 24.88 -10.77 -20.10
C PRO A 353 23.72 -9.91 -20.62
N PRO A 354 23.98 -8.67 -21.06
CA PRO A 354 22.93 -7.79 -21.58
C PRO A 354 22.22 -8.49 -22.73
N GLN A 355 20.92 -8.76 -22.55
CA GLN A 355 20.11 -9.29 -23.64
C GLN A 355 19.97 -8.17 -24.68
N ILE A 356 20.79 -8.26 -25.73
CA ILE A 356 20.61 -7.46 -26.94
C ILE A 356 19.30 -7.95 -27.55
N ILE A 357 18.21 -7.23 -27.28
CA ILE A 357 16.92 -7.47 -27.90
C ILE A 357 17.07 -7.03 -29.37
N TYR A 358 17.31 -8.00 -30.26
CA TYR A 358 17.20 -7.78 -31.69
C TYR A 358 15.72 -7.65 -32.01
N HIS A 359 15.26 -6.41 -32.22
CA HIS A 359 13.94 -6.09 -32.77
C HIS A 359 14.01 -5.89 -34.28
#